data_AF-A0A951TFM2-F1
#
_entry.id   AF-A0A951TFM2-F1
#
_cell.length_a   1.000
_cell.length_b   1.000
_cell.length_c   1.000
_cell.angle_alpha   90.00
_cell.angle_beta   90.00
_cell.angle_gamma   90.00
#
_symmetry.space_group_name_H-M   'P 1'
#
loop_
_entity.id
_entity.type
_entity.pdbx_description
1 polymer ?
#
loop_
_entity_poly.entity_id
_entity_poly.type
_entity_poly.pdbx_seq_one_letter_code
_entity_poly.pdbx_strand_id
1 'polypeptide(L)'
;LFTLFMVNKCVNLFQDKTIQDYQFKLYNTENDDLLDNMKRIAEAVLKHYPDNIESLSNISIVFILQKQYDKAIEALLKAEKINPKDCIVLSNIAFAYKQKGDTKKAIKYYELTLKYGDEQSTYYAKQQIEELKKK
;
A
#
# COMPACT_ATOMS: atom_id res chain seq x y z
N LEU A 1 7.42 18.93 -29.16
CA LEU A 1 6.28 17.98 -29.03
C LEU A 1 6.67 16.61 -28.45
N PHE A 2 7.93 16.14 -28.57
CA PHE A 2 8.36 14.85 -28.03
C PHE A 2 8.65 14.82 -26.51
N THR A 3 9.03 15.95 -25.92
CA THR A 3 9.38 16.03 -24.48
C THR A 3 8.17 16.12 -23.56
N LEU A 4 7.05 16.66 -24.03
CA LEU A 4 5.81 16.76 -23.24
C LEU A 4 5.14 15.39 -23.01
N PHE A 5 5.34 14.43 -23.93
CA PHE A 5 4.74 13.10 -23.85
C PHE A 5 5.42 12.20 -22.80
N MET A 6 6.74 12.35 -22.62
CA MET A 6 7.51 11.62 -21.60
C MET A 6 7.22 12.14 -20.20
N VAL A 7 7.05 13.45 -20.05
CA VAL A 7 6.67 14.07 -18.76
C VAL A 7 5.26 13.67 -18.36
N ASN A 8 4.28 13.67 -19.28
CA ASN A 8 2.92 13.21 -18.97
C ASN A 8 2.84 11.73 -18.59
N LYS A 9 3.72 10.87 -19.13
CA LYS A 9 3.79 9.45 -18.73
C LYS A 9 4.41 9.27 -17.34
N CYS A 10 5.38 10.12 -16.97
CA CYS A 10 5.92 10.15 -15.60
C CYS A 10 4.94 10.76 -14.60
N VAL A 11 4.16 11.77 -14.98
CA VAL A 11 3.13 12.38 -14.13
C VAL A 11 1.98 11.39 -13.83
N ASN A 12 1.65 10.49 -14.77
CA ASN A 12 0.69 9.40 -14.55
C ASN A 12 1.20 8.24 -13.67
N LEU A 13 2.50 8.18 -13.36
CA LEU A 13 3.03 7.23 -12.35
C LEU A 13 2.77 7.70 -10.92
N PHE A 14 2.45 8.99 -10.71
CA PHE A 14 2.20 9.58 -9.39
C PHE A 14 0.71 9.62 -8.99
N GLN A 15 -0.18 9.00 -9.77
CA GLN A 15 -1.60 8.87 -9.41
C GLN A 15 -1.88 7.67 -8.48
N ASP A 16 -0.90 6.78 -8.26
CA ASP A 16 -1.07 5.60 -7.43
C ASP A 16 -0.89 5.97 -5.95
N LYS A 17 -1.89 6.62 -5.37
CA LYS A 17 -1.86 7.00 -3.95
C LYS A 17 -2.14 5.82 -3.02
N THR A 18 -2.68 4.72 -3.55
CA THR A 18 -3.17 3.60 -2.75
C THR A 18 -2.54 2.28 -3.17
N ILE A 19 -2.47 1.31 -2.24
CA ILE A 19 -2.12 -0.07 -2.55
C ILE A 19 -3.00 -0.64 -3.66
N GLN A 20 -4.26 -0.21 -3.73
CA GLN A 20 -5.24 -0.74 -4.68
C GLN A 20 -4.91 -0.31 -6.11
N ASP A 21 -4.49 0.94 -6.32
CA ASP A 21 -4.07 1.43 -7.65
C ASP A 21 -2.84 0.67 -8.14
N TYR A 22 -1.90 0.44 -7.23
CA TYR A 22 -0.69 -0.30 -7.52
C TYR A 22 -0.97 -1.78 -7.82
N GLN A 23 -1.83 -2.43 -7.03
CA GLN A 23 -2.28 -3.81 -7.25
C GLN A 23 -3.08 -3.95 -8.55
N PHE A 24 -3.92 -2.97 -8.89
CA PHE A 24 -4.67 -2.96 -10.13
C PHE A 24 -3.73 -2.88 -11.34
N LYS A 25 -2.69 -2.03 -11.29
CA LYS A 25 -1.67 -1.98 -12.33
C LYS A 25 -0.92 -3.31 -12.47
N LEU A 26 -0.47 -3.88 -11.36
CA LEU A 26 0.16 -5.21 -11.36
C LEU A 26 -0.74 -6.27 -12.00
N TYR A 27 -1.98 -6.38 -11.53
CA TYR A 27 -2.95 -7.36 -12.01
C TYR A 27 -3.27 -7.18 -13.50
N ASN A 28 -3.45 -5.94 -13.97
CA ASN A 28 -3.77 -5.65 -15.36
C ASN A 28 -2.58 -5.86 -16.31
N THR A 29 -1.35 -5.92 -15.80
CA THR A 29 -0.19 -6.18 -16.65
C THR A 29 0.02 -7.66 -16.93
N GLU A 30 -0.63 -8.57 -16.18
CA GLU A 30 -0.43 -10.03 -16.24
C GLU A 30 1.05 -10.45 -16.23
N ASN A 31 1.93 -9.59 -15.69
CA ASN A 31 3.38 -9.76 -15.72
C ASN A 31 3.95 -9.84 -14.31
N ASP A 32 4.30 -11.06 -13.91
CA ASP A 32 4.89 -11.38 -12.60
C ASP A 32 6.28 -10.75 -12.40
N ASP A 33 6.98 -10.35 -13.47
CA ASP A 33 8.29 -9.69 -13.38
C ASP A 33 8.21 -8.36 -12.62
N LEU A 34 7.07 -7.68 -12.66
CA LEU A 34 6.90 -6.41 -11.95
C LEU A 34 6.92 -6.62 -10.43
N LEU A 35 6.39 -7.77 -9.97
CA LEU A 35 6.42 -8.15 -8.56
C LEU A 35 7.84 -8.50 -8.10
N ASP A 36 8.59 -9.24 -8.93
CA ASP A 36 9.99 -9.58 -8.65
C ASP A 36 10.87 -8.32 -8.62
N ASN A 37 10.70 -7.42 -9.60
CA ASN A 37 11.43 -6.17 -9.66
C ASN A 37 11.12 -5.28 -8.44
N MET A 38 9.85 -5.16 -8.05
CA MET A 38 9.46 -4.42 -6.84
C MET A 38 10.14 -5.00 -5.61
N LYS A 39 10.13 -6.33 -5.46
CA LYS A 39 10.77 -7.01 -4.34
C LYS A 39 12.28 -6.71 -4.30
N ARG A 40 12.97 -6.88 -5.43
CA ARG A 40 14.42 -6.66 -5.54
C ARG A 40 14.82 -5.22 -5.22
N ILE A 41 14.05 -4.24 -5.72
CA ILE A 41 14.29 -2.82 -5.44
C ILE A 41 14.07 -2.54 -3.95
N ALA A 42 12.95 -2.98 -3.39
CA ALA A 42 12.64 -2.75 -1.99
C ALA A 42 13.71 -3.39 -1.06
N GLU A 43 14.14 -4.63 -1.35
CA GLU A 43 15.19 -5.30 -0.59
C GLU A 43 16.55 -4.59 -0.70
N ALA A 44 16.91 -4.12 -1.89
CA ALA A 44 18.15 -3.36 -2.09
C ALA A 44 18.15 -2.04 -1.30
N VAL A 45 17.02 -1.32 -1.27
CA VAL A 45 16.90 -0.09 -0.48
C VAL A 45 16.94 -0.41 1.00
N LEU A 46 16.14 -1.38 1.48
CA LEU A 46 16.06 -1.72 2.90
C LEU A 46 17.37 -2.25 3.47
N LYS A 47 18.24 -2.83 2.63
CA LYS A 47 19.60 -3.22 3.02
C LYS A 47 20.45 -2.04 3.50
N HIS A 48 20.27 -0.86 2.89
CA HIS A 48 21.03 0.35 3.22
C HIS A 48 20.24 1.36 4.06
N TYR A 49 18.92 1.37 3.91
CA TYR A 49 17.97 2.27 4.55
C TYR A 49 16.82 1.46 5.13
N PRO A 50 17.04 0.75 6.26
CA PRO A 50 16.07 -0.18 6.79
C PRO A 50 14.76 0.48 7.24
N ASP A 51 14.76 1.79 7.43
CA ASP A 51 13.63 2.59 7.89
C ASP A 51 13.02 3.43 6.74
N ASN A 52 13.31 3.08 5.48
CA ASN A 52 12.67 3.72 4.34
C ASN A 52 11.19 3.28 4.26
N ILE A 53 10.27 4.19 4.62
CA ILE A 53 8.82 3.96 4.67
C ILE A 53 8.26 3.44 3.35
N GLU A 54 8.70 4.01 2.23
CA GLU A 54 8.22 3.65 0.90
C GLU A 54 8.61 2.20 0.56
N SER A 55 9.85 1.80 0.82
CA SER A 55 10.32 0.43 0.57
C SER A 55 9.70 -0.58 1.52
N LEU A 56 9.43 -0.21 2.77
CA LEU A 56 8.66 -1.03 3.72
C LEU A 56 7.22 -1.23 3.23
N SER A 57 6.61 -0.20 2.63
CA SER A 57 5.29 -0.29 2.02
C SER A 57 5.32 -1.16 0.77
N ASN A 58 6.32 -0.98 -0.10
CA ASN A 58 6.49 -1.75 -1.33
C ASN A 58 6.70 -3.24 -1.06
N ILE A 59 7.59 -3.61 -0.14
CA ILE A 59 7.78 -5.03 0.21
C ILE A 59 6.53 -5.63 0.86
N SER A 60 5.74 -4.85 1.59
CA SER A 60 4.48 -5.31 2.15
C SER A 60 3.46 -5.68 1.07
N ILE A 61 3.42 -4.93 -0.04
CA ILE A 61 2.56 -5.24 -1.18
C ILE A 61 2.94 -6.59 -1.77
N VAL A 62 4.25 -6.83 -1.94
CA VAL A 62 4.77 -8.11 -2.40
C VAL A 62 4.29 -9.24 -1.50
N PHE A 63 4.42 -9.07 -0.19
CA PHE A 63 3.96 -10.07 0.78
C PHE A 63 2.44 -10.25 0.76
N ILE A 64 1.64 -9.20 0.62
CA ILE A 64 0.18 -9.31 0.52
C ILE A 64 -0.23 -10.12 -0.71
N LEU A 65 0.36 -9.85 -1.88
CA LEU A 65 0.06 -10.57 -3.12
C LEU A 65 0.51 -12.03 -3.05
N GLN A 66 1.58 -12.31 -2.32
CA GLN A 66 2.03 -13.67 -2.00
C GLN A 66 1.25 -14.32 -0.84
N LYS A 67 0.19 -13.68 -0.34
CA LYS A 67 -0.63 -14.11 0.80
C LYS A 67 0.15 -14.29 2.12
N GLN A 68 1.34 -13.69 2.22
CA GLN A 68 2.20 -13.64 3.41
C GLN A 68 1.81 -12.45 4.29
N TYR A 69 0.55 -12.42 4.75
CA TYR A 69 -0.01 -11.24 5.42
C TYR A 69 0.73 -10.84 6.70
N ASP A 70 1.25 -11.80 7.46
CA ASP A 70 2.00 -11.51 8.69
C ASP A 70 3.27 -10.72 8.43
N LYS A 71 4.03 -11.09 7.39
CA LYS A 71 5.24 -10.35 7.00
C LYS A 71 4.91 -8.96 6.46
N ALA A 72 3.81 -8.84 5.73
CA ALA A 72 3.32 -7.54 5.27
C ALA A 72 3.00 -6.61 6.44
N ILE A 73 2.25 -7.13 7.42
CA ILE A 73 1.90 -6.39 8.64
C ILE A 73 3.15 -6.01 9.43
N GLU A 74 4.11 -6.91 9.58
CA GLU A 74 5.38 -6.60 10.26
C GLU A 74 6.12 -5.42 9.62
N ALA A 75 6.30 -5.45 8.29
CA ALA A 75 6.95 -4.37 7.55
C ALA A 75 6.20 -3.04 7.70
N LEU A 76 4.87 -3.08 7.62
CA LEU A 76 4.03 -1.89 7.75
C LEU A 76 3.98 -1.33 9.17
N LEU A 77 3.98 -2.17 10.20
CA LEU A 77 4.08 -1.72 11.60
C LEU A 77 5.43 -1.07 11.87
N LYS A 78 6.50 -1.50 11.17
CA LYS A 78 7.77 -0.78 11.21
C LYS A 78 7.64 0.61 10.57
N ALA A 79 6.98 0.72 9.42
CA ALA A 79 6.70 2.00 8.77
C ALA A 79 5.84 2.92 9.65
N GLU A 80 4.80 2.40 10.30
CA GLU A 80 3.92 3.14 11.22
C GLU A 80 4.71 3.73 12.40
N LYS A 81 5.67 2.99 12.96
CA LYS A 81 6.52 3.51 14.05
C LYS A 81 7.31 4.74 13.62
N ILE A 82 7.71 4.82 12.35
CA ILE A 82 8.51 5.93 11.81
C ILE A 82 7.60 7.12 11.50
N ASN A 83 6.44 6.88 10.88
CA ASN A 83 5.42 7.91 10.66
C ASN A 83 4.00 7.41 11.05
N PRO A 84 3.56 7.67 12.28
CA PRO A 84 2.29 7.14 12.81
C PRO A 84 1.02 7.73 12.18
N LYS A 85 1.15 8.78 11.37
CA LYS A 85 0.03 9.49 10.74
C LYS A 85 0.06 9.38 9.21
N ASP A 86 0.95 8.56 8.67
CA ASP A 86 1.00 8.31 7.24
C ASP A 86 -0.27 7.55 6.80
N CYS A 87 -1.18 8.24 6.12
CA CYS A 87 -2.46 7.66 5.73
C CYS A 87 -2.32 6.52 4.72
N ILE A 88 -1.23 6.49 3.94
CA ILE A 88 -0.93 5.40 3.01
C ILE A 88 -0.55 4.17 3.82
N VAL A 89 0.41 4.29 4.74
CA VAL A 89 0.82 3.18 5.63
C VAL A 89 -0.37 2.66 6.45
N LEU A 90 -1.17 3.55 7.03
CA LEU A 90 -2.35 3.16 7.81
C LEU A 90 -3.37 2.39 6.96
N SER A 91 -3.63 2.84 5.73
CA SER A 91 -4.53 2.15 4.79
C SER A 91 -3.98 0.79 4.39
N ASN A 92 -2.66 0.69 4.23
CA ASN A 92 -1.99 -0.55 3.86
C ASN A 92 -2.07 -1.58 4.97
N ILE A 93 -1.93 -1.15 6.23
CA ILE A 93 -2.12 -2.02 7.41
C ILE A 93 -3.56 -2.51 7.47
N ALA A 94 -4.53 -1.60 7.28
CA ALA A 94 -5.95 -1.94 7.28
C ALA A 94 -6.26 -3.00 6.22
N PHE A 95 -5.73 -2.81 5.02
CA PHE A 95 -5.89 -3.76 3.92
C PHE A 95 -5.23 -5.10 4.20
N ALA A 96 -4.00 -5.13 4.74
CA ALA A 96 -3.33 -6.36 5.10
C ALA A 96 -4.11 -7.17 6.16
N TYR A 97 -4.66 -6.49 7.18
CA TYR A 97 -5.55 -7.14 8.16
C TYR A 97 -6.86 -7.63 7.54
N LYS A 98 -7.44 -6.87 6.60
CA LYS A 98 -8.63 -7.32 5.84
C LYS A 98 -8.33 -8.61 5.07
N GLN A 99 -7.20 -8.68 4.37
CA GLN A 99 -6.81 -9.89 3.62
C GLN A 99 -6.48 -11.07 4.53
N LYS A 100 -5.94 -10.80 5.72
CA LYS A 100 -5.73 -11.81 6.77
C LYS A 100 -7.04 -12.31 7.41
N GLY A 101 -8.14 -11.58 7.27
CA GLY A 101 -9.43 -11.87 7.91
C GLY A 101 -9.59 -11.30 9.32
N ASP A 102 -8.68 -10.44 9.78
CA ASP A 102 -8.82 -9.72 11.06
C ASP A 102 -9.63 -8.45 10.85
N THR A 103 -10.95 -8.61 10.70
CA THR A 103 -11.90 -7.51 10.43
C THR A 103 -11.83 -6.41 11.49
N LYS A 104 -11.63 -6.78 12.76
CA LYS A 104 -11.58 -5.81 13.87
C LYS A 104 -10.39 -4.87 13.73
N LYS A 105 -9.19 -5.40 13.46
CA LYS A 105 -8.01 -4.55 13.24
C LYS A 105 -8.07 -3.81 11.92
N ALA A 106 -8.63 -4.42 10.88
CA ALA A 106 -8.82 -3.74 9.59
C ALA A 106 -9.66 -2.47 9.77
N ILE A 107 -10.82 -2.55 10.43
CA ILE A 107 -11.68 -1.39 10.71
C ILE A 107 -10.92 -0.35 11.54
N LYS A 108 -10.24 -0.76 12.62
CA LYS A 108 -9.46 0.16 13.45
C LYS A 108 -8.45 0.99 12.63
N TYR A 109 -7.72 0.35 11.72
CA TYR A 109 -6.74 1.06 10.90
C TYR A 109 -7.39 1.90 9.80
N TYR A 110 -8.50 1.47 9.21
CA TYR A 110 -9.28 2.33 8.31
C TYR A 110 -9.82 3.57 9.02
N GLU A 111 -10.24 3.47 10.28
CA GLU A 111 -10.64 4.64 11.09
C GLU A 111 -9.47 5.61 11.32
N LEU A 112 -8.24 5.10 11.48
CA LEU A 112 -7.05 5.95 11.54
C LEU A 112 -6.78 6.63 10.19
N THR A 113 -6.98 5.92 9.06
CA THR A 113 -6.97 6.55 7.73
C THR A 113 -8.01 7.66 7.62
N LEU A 114 -9.25 7.46 8.12
CA LEU A 114 -10.28 8.51 8.14
C LEU A 114 -9.85 9.75 8.92
N LYS A 115 -9.05 9.55 9.97
CA LYS A 115 -8.59 10.63 10.85
C LYS A 115 -7.43 11.45 10.25
N TYR A 116 -6.53 10.82 9.51
CA TYR A 116 -5.29 11.45 9.04
C TYR A 116 -5.18 11.58 7.51
N GLY A 117 -6.13 11.03 6.76
CA GLY A 117 -6.14 11.01 5.30
C GLY A 117 -6.68 12.29 4.64
N ASP A 118 -6.39 12.41 3.35
CA ASP A 118 -7.05 13.35 2.43
C ASP A 118 -8.43 12.84 2.00
N GLU A 119 -9.17 13.64 1.23
CA GLU A 119 -10.53 13.27 0.76
C GLU A 119 -10.56 11.90 0.07
N GLN A 120 -9.56 11.59 -0.75
CA GLN A 120 -9.49 10.33 -1.49
C GLN A 120 -9.28 9.13 -0.56
N SER A 121 -8.28 9.20 0.32
CA SER A 121 -7.99 8.11 1.27
C SER A 121 -9.12 7.92 2.28
N THR A 122 -9.75 9.01 2.73
CA THR A 122 -10.93 8.92 3.60
C THR A 122 -12.14 8.34 2.89
N TYR A 123 -12.40 8.70 1.63
CA TYR A 123 -13.45 8.09 0.82
C TYR A 123 -13.24 6.58 0.69
N TYR A 124 -12.03 6.16 0.33
CA TYR A 124 -11.67 4.74 0.24
C TYR A 124 -11.90 3.99 1.56
N ALA A 125 -11.38 4.52 2.67
CA ALA A 125 -11.53 3.89 3.98
C ALA A 125 -13.00 3.77 4.41
N LYS A 126 -13.86 4.75 4.10
CA LYS A 126 -15.31 4.66 4.36
C LYS A 126 -15.93 3.47 3.62
N GLN A 127 -15.64 3.32 2.33
CA GLN A 127 -16.17 2.21 1.54
C GLN A 127 -15.74 0.85 2.10
N GLN A 128 -14.48 0.72 2.51
CA GLN A 128 -13.97 -0.54 3.07
C GLN A 128 -14.60 -0.87 4.43
N ILE A 129 -14.79 0.13 5.30
CA ILE A 129 -15.46 -0.07 6.60
C ILE A 129 -16.91 -0.55 6.38
N GLU A 130 -17.65 0.09 5.46
CA GLU A 130 -19.03 -0.29 5.17
C GLU A 130 -19.16 -1.68 4.52
N GLU A 131 -18.19 -2.08 3.68
CA GLU A 131 -18.11 -3.45 3.17
C GLU A 131 -17.89 -4.46 4.31
N LEU A 132 -16.96 -4.16 5.22
CA LEU A 132 -16.59 -5.06 6.32
C LEU A 132 -17.69 -5.23 7.36
N LYS A 133 -18.54 -4.22 7.59
CA LYS A 133 -19.69 -4.29 8.50
C LYS A 133 -20.87 -5.12 7.96
N LYS A 134 -20.92 -5.34 6.65
CA LYS A 134 -22.00 -6.08 5.99
C LYS A 134 -21.76 -7.59 5.92
N LYS A 135 -20.55 -8.04 6.25
CA LYS A 135 -20.15 -9.44 6.32
C LYS A 135 -20.35 -9.97 7.74
#